data_AF-A0A4Q3T6Q6-F1
#
_entry.id   AF-A0A4Q3T6Q6-F1
#
_cell.length_a   1.000
_cell.length_b   1.000
_cell.length_c   1.000
_cell.angle_alpha   90.00
_cell.angle_beta   90.00
_cell.angle_gamma   90.00
#
_symmetry.space_group_name_H-M   'P 1'
#
loop_
_entity.id
_entity.type
_entity.pdbx_description
1 polymer ?
#
loop_
_entity_poly.entity_id
_entity_poly.type
_entity_poly.pdbx_seq_one_letter_code
_entity_poly.pdbx_strand_id
1 'polypeptide(L)' 'TFSAGMVLGELAFLDGSARSARAVAVDACKLFCLPRERFDEWARLYPADAQALLGTLASQISLRLRFTTSQLIAFNP' A
#
# COMPACT_ATOMS: atom_id res chain seq x y z
N THR A 1 -2.43 1.74 -12.69
CA THR A 1 -2.56 3.19 -12.38
C THR A 1 -3.32 3.35 -11.08
N PHE A 2 -3.09 4.45 -10.36
CA PHE A 2 -3.78 4.75 -9.09
C PHE A 2 -4.86 5.80 -9.30
N SER A 3 -5.94 5.73 -8.54
CA SER A 3 -7.03 6.71 -8.52
C SER A 3 -7.45 7.05 -7.08
N ALA A 4 -8.43 7.96 -6.93
CA ALA A 4 -8.94 8.36 -5.63
C ALA A 4 -9.37 7.15 -4.79
N GLY A 5 -9.04 7.17 -3.49
CA GLY A 5 -9.32 6.08 -2.55
C GLY A 5 -8.29 4.94 -2.58
N MET A 6 -7.33 4.94 -3.51
CA MET A 6 -6.24 3.96 -3.51
C MET A 6 -5.09 4.39 -2.60
N VAL A 7 -4.39 3.39 -2.06
CA VAL A 7 -3.17 3.56 -1.26
C VAL A 7 -1.96 3.17 -2.11
N LEU A 8 -0.84 3.88 -1.92
CA LEU A 8 0.45 3.58 -2.53
C LEU A 8 1.57 3.62 -1.47
N GLY A 9 2.66 2.89 -1.72
CA GLY A 9 3.81 2.82 -0.81
C GLY A 9 3.62 1.84 0.35
N GLU A 10 2.57 1.03 0.29
CA GLU A 10 2.15 0.05 1.28
C GLU A 10 3.11 -1.13 1.42
N LEU A 11 3.77 -1.57 0.35
CA LEU A 11 4.71 -2.71 0.41
C LEU A 11 5.88 -2.39 1.34
N ALA A 12 6.64 -1.35 1.01
CA ALA A 12 7.73 -0.85 1.86
C ALA A 12 7.25 -0.43 3.26
N PHE A 13 5.96 -0.10 3.42
CA PHE A 13 5.38 0.17 4.73
C PHE A 13 5.09 -1.10 5.53
N LEU A 14 4.89 -2.27 4.92
CA LEU A 14 4.66 -3.51 5.67
C LEU A 14 5.95 -4.29 5.90
N ASP A 15 6.83 -4.33 4.91
CA ASP A 15 8.02 -5.21 4.93
C ASP A 15 9.34 -4.47 5.25
N GLY A 16 9.32 -3.14 5.31
CA GLY A 16 10.51 -2.32 5.58
C GLY A 16 11.53 -2.32 4.43
N SER A 17 11.20 -2.86 3.26
CA SER A 17 12.07 -2.90 2.10
C SER A 17 12.15 -1.55 1.37
N ALA A 18 13.05 -1.46 0.40
CA ALA A 18 13.11 -0.31 -0.50
C ALA A 18 11.81 -0.17 -1.31
N ARG A 19 11.51 1.05 -1.79
CA ARG A 19 10.33 1.29 -2.64
C ARG A 19 10.40 0.40 -3.89
N SER A 20 9.36 -0.40 -4.09
CA SER A 20 9.27 -1.33 -5.23
C SER A 20 9.14 -0.63 -6.58
N ALA A 21 8.63 0.60 -6.61
CA ALA A 21 8.45 1.40 -7.81
C ALA A 21 8.44 2.90 -7.50
N ARG A 22 8.63 3.70 -8.56
CA ARG A 22 8.37 5.15 -8.54
C ARG A 22 6.89 5.40 -8.83
N ALA A 23 6.29 6.35 -8.12
CA ALA A 23 4.98 6.89 -8.44
C ALA A 23 5.12 8.35 -8.89
N VAL A 24 4.51 8.69 -10.01
CA VAL A 24 4.50 10.05 -10.58
C VAL A 24 3.06 10.48 -10.75
N ALA A 25 2.74 11.70 -10.31
CA ALA A 25 1.42 12.29 -10.51
C ALA A 25 1.24 12.61 -12.00
N VAL A 26 0.20 12.04 -12.61
CA VAL A 26 -0.19 12.37 -14.00
C VAL A 26 -0.94 13.70 -14.04
N ASP A 27 -1.78 13.95 -13.04
CA ASP A 27 -2.53 15.18 -12.82
C ASP A 27 -2.35 15.66 -11.38
N ALA A 28 -2.78 16.90 -11.10
CA ALA A 28 -2.80 17.44 -9.73
C ALA A 28 -3.62 16.54 -8.80
N CYS A 29 -3.02 16.11 -7.69
CA CYS A 29 -3.65 15.20 -6.74
C CYS A 29 -3.44 15.66 -5.29
N LYS A 30 -4.32 15.19 -4.41
CA LYS A 30 -4.21 15.40 -2.96
C LYS A 30 -4.02 14.04 -2.29
N LEU A 31 -2.98 13.94 -1.47
CA LEU A 31 -2.63 12.72 -0.76
C LEU A 31 -2.70 12.95 0.75
N PHE A 32 -3.17 11.92 1.46
CA PHE A 32 -2.95 11.81 2.89
C PHE A 32 -1.66 11.01 3.12
N CYS A 33 -0.71 11.60 3.82
CA CYS A 33 0.57 10.98 4.10
C CYS A 33 0.58 10.41 5.52
N LEU A 34 1.00 9.15 5.66
CA LEU A 34 1.22 8.50 6.94
C LEU A 34 2.72 8.19 7.10
N PRO A 35 3.49 9.06 7.77
CA PRO A 35 4.89 8.77 8.11
C PRO A 35 4.99 7.56 9.03
N ARG A 36 6.09 6.81 8.93
CA ARG A 36 6.35 5.64 9.79
C ARG A 36 6.30 6.02 11.26
N GLU A 37 6.99 7.08 11.62
CA GLU A 37 7.20 7.50 13.00
C GLU A 37 5.86 7.87 13.64
N ARG A 38 4.99 8.54 12.88
CA ARG A 38 3.62 8.90 13.30
C ARG A 38 2.72 7.68 13.47
N PHE A 39 2.83 6.71 12.57
CA PHE A 39 2.12 5.44 12.74
C PHE A 39 2.62 4.70 13.98
N ASP A 40 3.92 4.62 14.21
CA ASP A 40 4.49 3.89 15.36
C ASP A 40 4.08 4.54 16.69
N GLU A 41 4.07 5.87 16.77
CA GLU A 41 3.52 6.61 17.90
C GLU A 41 2.05 6.30 18.15
N TRP A 42 1.23 6.35 17.10
CA TRP A 42 -0.20 6.07 17.19
C TRP A 42 -0.48 4.59 17.53
N ALA A 43 0.26 3.66 16.93
CA ALA A 43 0.09 2.21 17.13
C ALA A 43 0.41 1.77 18.57
N ARG A 44 1.34 2.46 19.24
CA ARG A 44 1.58 2.24 20.69
C ARG A 44 0.37 2.60 21.54
N LEU A 45 -0.43 3.59 21.13
CA LEU A 45 -1.62 4.03 21.85
C LEU A 45 -2.86 3.20 21.48
N TYR A 46 -2.95 2.75 20.23
CA TYR A 46 -4.13 2.07 19.66
C TYR A 46 -3.74 0.78 18.89
N PRO A 47 -3.28 -0.27 19.59
CA PRO A 47 -2.72 -1.46 18.95
C PRO A 47 -3.73 -2.25 18.10
N ALA A 48 -4.99 -2.33 18.54
CA ALA A 48 -6.04 -3.03 17.80
C ALA A 48 -6.36 -2.35 16.46
N ASP A 49 -6.45 -1.02 16.46
CA ASP A 49 -6.70 -0.23 15.25
C ASP A 49 -5.50 -0.30 14.30
N ALA A 50 -4.28 -0.26 14.83
CA ALA A 50 -3.07 -0.43 14.04
C ALA A 50 -3.03 -1.81 13.36
N GLN A 51 -3.39 -2.87 14.07
CA GLN A 51 -3.48 -4.21 13.49
C GLN A 51 -4.55 -4.27 12.38
N ALA A 52 -5.71 -3.64 12.58
CA ALA A 52 -6.76 -3.57 11.57
C ALA A 52 -6.31 -2.82 10.30
N LEU A 53 -5.58 -1.71 10.47
CA LEU A 53 -5.03 -0.95 9.35
C LEU A 53 -4.00 -1.78 8.58
N LEU A 54 -3.03 -2.39 9.27
CA LEU A 54 -2.01 -3.23 8.63
C LEU A 54 -2.63 -4.43 7.91
N GLY A 55 -3.63 -5.08 8.52
CA GLY A 55 -4.38 -6.17 7.89
C GLY A 55 -5.09 -5.73 6.60
N THR A 56 -5.66 -4.53 6.59
CA THR A 56 -6.30 -3.95 5.40
C THR A 56 -5.28 -3.70 4.29
N LEU A 57 -4.11 -3.13 4.62
CA LEU A 57 -3.02 -2.92 3.66
C LEU A 57 -2.51 -4.24 3.07
N ALA A 58 -2.31 -5.26 3.90
CA ALA A 58 -1.86 -6.59 3.46
C ALA A 58 -2.86 -7.26 2.52
N SER A 59 -4.16 -7.14 2.82
CA SER A 59 -5.24 -7.65 1.95
C SER A 59 -5.24 -6.96 0.58
N GLN A 60 -5.07 -5.64 0.54
CA GLN A 60 -4.99 -4.86 -0.70
C GLN A 60 -3.80 -5.28 -1.58
N ILE A 61 -2.62 -5.48 -0.98
CA ILE A 61 -1.44 -6.00 -1.70
C ILE A 61 -1.72 -7.39 -2.26
N SER A 62 -2.28 -8.27 -1.44
CA SER A 62 -2.60 -9.64 -1.85
C SER A 62 -3.56 -9.68 -3.04
N LEU A 63 -4.58 -8.81 -3.05
CA LEU A 63 -5.51 -8.67 -4.17
C LEU A 63 -4.80 -8.16 -5.43
N ARG A 64 -3.96 -7.12 -5.30
CA ARG A 64 -3.20 -6.55 -6.42
C ARG A 64 -2.24 -7.57 -7.02
N LEU A 65 -1.51 -8.31 -6.19
CA LEU A 65 -0.59 -9.37 -6.64
C LEU A 65 -1.34 -10.45 -7.43
N ARG A 66 -2.46 -10.97 -6.91
CA ARG A 66 -3.28 -11.96 -7.64
C ARG A 66 -3.74 -11.43 -8.99
N PHE A 67 -4.20 -10.17 -9.02
CA PHE A 67 -4.61 -9.53 -10.27
C PHE A 67 -3.43 -9.42 -11.25
N THR A 68 -2.29 -8.86 -10.83
CA THR A 68 -1.11 -8.71 -11.69
C THR A 68 -0.59 -10.06 -12.18
N THR A 69 -0.53 -11.08 -11.32
CA THR A 69 -0.14 -12.44 -11.73
C THR A 69 -1.10 -13.00 -12.76
N SER A 70 -2.41 -12.82 -12.61
CA SER A 70 -3.40 -13.27 -13.60
C SER A 70 -3.22 -12.59 -14.96
N GLN A 71 -2.86 -11.30 -14.97
CA GLN A 71 -2.59 -10.55 -16.20
C GLN A 71 -1.31 -11.05 -16.89
N LEU A 72 -0.27 -11.39 -16.12
CA LEU A 72 0.97 -11.96 -16.67
C LEU A 72 0.77 -13.34 -17.29
N ILE A 73 0.00 -14.21 -16.63
CA ILE A 73 -0.34 -15.54 -17.17
C ILE A 73 -1.15 -15.39 -18.48
N ALA A 74 -2.12 -14.48 -18.51
CA ALA A 74 -2.90 -14.23 -19.73
C ALA A 74 -2.05 -13.66 -20.88
N PHE A 75 -0.97 -12.94 -20.57
CA PHE A 75 -0.06 -12.37 -21.57
C PHE A 75 1.00 -13.37 -22.07
N ASN A 76 1.37 -14.38 -21.27
CA ASN A 76 2.35 -15.40 -21.63
C ASN A 76 1.86 -16.80 -21.20
N PRO A 77 1.01 -17.45 -22.03
CA PRO A 77 0.38 -18.73 -21.69
C PRO A 77 1.35 -19.90 -21.57
#